data_AF-A0A7R5K6L0-F1
#
_entry.id   AF-A0A7R5K6L0-F1
#
_cell.length_a   1.000
_cell.length_b   1.000
_cell.length_c   1.000
_cell.angle_alpha   90.00
_cell.angle_beta   90.00
_cell.angle_gamma   90.00
#
_symmetry.space_group_name_H-M   'P 1'
#
loop_
_entity.id
_entity.type
_entity.pdbx_description
1 polymer ?
#
loop_
_entity_poly.entity_id
_entity_poly.type
_entity_poly.pdbx_seq_one_letter_code
_entity_poly.pdbx_strand_id
1 'polypeptide(L)'
;MDTFQSPAGSSRRERPDAGPVSVTIPASPFMQKLGYGTGVNVYLMKRSPRGLSRSPWAIKKINSKCNRSQQSLYGERLREEAKILRDLQHPNIKTPLTGF
;
A
#
# COMPACT_ATOMS: atom_id res chain seq x y z
N MET A 1 -40.55 1.25 -14.11
CA MET A 1 -39.49 2.19 -14.57
C MET A 1 -39.23 3.07 -13.38
N ASP A 2 -38.27 2.68 -12.55
CA ASP A 2 -38.21 3.16 -11.18
C ASP A 2 -36.96 4.03 -11.03
N THR A 3 -37.22 5.32 -10.88
CA THR A 3 -36.24 6.41 -10.75
C THR A 3 -35.48 6.26 -9.45
N PHE A 4 -34.17 6.00 -9.54
CA PHE A 4 -33.28 5.94 -8.39
C PHE A 4 -32.98 7.36 -7.90
N GLN A 5 -33.54 7.75 -6.74
CA GLN A 5 -33.20 8.99 -6.06
C GLN A 5 -32.08 8.76 -5.04
N SER A 6 -31.01 9.57 -5.11
CA SER A 6 -29.94 9.65 -4.12
C SER A 6 -30.26 10.74 -3.09
N PRO A 7 -30.11 10.51 -1.77
CA PRO A 7 -30.26 11.57 -0.80
C PRO A 7 -28.99 12.44 -0.76
N ALA A 8 -29.18 13.74 -0.93
CA ALA A 8 -28.21 14.76 -0.55
C ALA A 8 -28.42 15.12 0.93
N GLY A 9 -27.34 15.10 1.71
CA GLY A 9 -27.34 15.52 3.10
C GLY A 9 -25.95 15.96 3.53
N SER A 10 -25.69 17.26 3.47
CA SER A 10 -24.50 17.91 4.02
C SER A 10 -24.62 18.05 5.53
N SER A 11 -23.65 17.56 6.30
CA SER A 11 -23.37 18.09 7.63
C SER A 11 -21.89 17.97 7.99
N ARG A 12 -21.48 18.89 8.86
CA ARG A 12 -20.17 19.51 9.01
C ARG A 12 -19.39 18.85 10.15
N ARG A 13 -18.07 18.71 9.94
CA ARG A 13 -16.99 18.53 10.94
C ARG A 13 -17.20 17.48 12.04
N GLU A 14 -16.37 16.44 11.96
CA GLU A 14 -15.39 16.15 13.00
C GLU A 14 -14.18 15.45 12.35
N ARG A 15 -12.96 15.83 12.71
CA ARG A 15 -11.75 15.08 12.32
C ARG A 15 -11.63 13.95 13.33
N PRO A 16 -11.85 12.67 12.96
CA PRO A 16 -11.42 11.61 13.85
C PRO A 16 -9.90 11.55 13.77
N ASP A 17 -9.30 11.60 14.96
CA ASP A 17 -7.93 11.20 15.26
C ASP A 17 -7.41 10.17 14.24
N ALA A 18 -6.33 10.54 13.55
CA ALA A 18 -5.77 9.74 12.46
C ALA A 18 -5.05 8.53 13.04
N GLY A 19 -5.84 7.54 13.47
CA GLY A 19 -5.38 6.16 13.66
C GLY A 19 -4.67 5.67 12.39
N PRO A 20 -3.87 4.59 12.50
CA PRO A 20 -3.06 4.12 11.38
C PRO A 20 -3.93 3.94 10.14
N VAL A 21 -3.64 4.75 9.10
CA VAL A 21 -4.35 4.70 7.83
C VAL A 21 -4.12 3.33 7.20
N SER A 22 -5.08 2.42 7.35
CA SER A 22 -5.01 1.13 6.69
C SER A 22 -5.17 1.36 5.19
N VAL A 23 -4.13 1.03 4.44
CA VAL A 23 -4.10 1.21 3.00
C VAL A 23 -4.51 -0.12 2.39
N THR A 24 -5.78 -0.28 2.02
CA THR A 24 -6.20 -1.48 1.28
C THR A 24 -5.75 -1.35 -0.18
N ILE A 25 -4.90 -2.27 -0.64
CA ILE A 25 -4.55 -2.39 -2.06
C ILE A 25 -5.66 -3.20 -2.74
N PRO A 26 -6.56 -2.60 -3.53
CA PRO A 26 -7.50 -3.39 -4.32
C PRO A 26 -6.72 -4.28 -5.28
N ALA A 27 -7.29 -5.42 -5.66
CA ALA A 27 -6.76 -6.23 -6.75
C ALA A 27 -6.64 -5.36 -8.01
N SER A 28 -5.44 -4.82 -8.24
CA SER A 28 -5.19 -3.92 -9.35
C SER A 28 -4.77 -4.77 -10.53
N PRO A 29 -5.52 -4.77 -11.65
CA PRO A 29 -5.10 -5.46 -12.87
C PRO A 29 -3.80 -4.89 -13.46
N PHE A 30 -3.27 -3.79 -12.91
CA PHE A 30 -2.06 -3.10 -13.35
C PHE A 30 -0.85 -3.29 -12.43
N MET A 31 -0.80 -4.34 -11.61
CA MET A 31 0.43 -4.69 -10.88
C MET A 31 1.49 -5.23 -11.84
N GLN A 32 2.31 -4.35 -12.40
CA GLN A 32 3.43 -4.73 -13.25
C GLN A 32 4.63 -5.15 -12.39
N LYS A 33 5.18 -6.34 -12.61
CA LYS A 33 6.40 -6.78 -11.90
C LYS A 33 7.58 -5.91 -12.34
N LEU A 34 8.20 -5.23 -11.40
CA LEU A 34 9.43 -4.45 -11.60
C LEU A 34 10.67 -5.32 -11.46
N GLY A 35 10.62 -6.31 -10.58
CA GLY A 35 11.76 -7.18 -10.32
C GLY A 35 11.46 -8.25 -9.28
N TYR A 36 12.47 -9.05 -8.98
CA TYR A 36 12.46 -10.03 -7.91
C TYR A 36 13.81 -10.03 -7.19
N GLY A 37 13.79 -10.47 -5.95
CA GLY A 37 14.99 -10.72 -5.15
C GLY A 37 14.81 -11.99 -4.32
N THR A 38 15.72 -12.22 -3.39
CA THR A 38 15.69 -13.39 -2.50
C THR A 38 14.39 -13.41 -1.69
N GLY A 39 13.44 -14.25 -2.10
CA GLY A 39 12.18 -14.46 -1.40
C GLY A 39 11.11 -13.39 -1.57
N VAL A 40 11.32 -12.39 -2.43
CA VAL A 40 10.38 -11.27 -2.62
C VAL A 40 10.19 -10.91 -4.08
N ASN A 41 9.02 -10.36 -4.40
CA ASN A 41 8.71 -9.75 -5.69
C ASN A 41 8.43 -8.26 -5.48
N VAL A 42 8.86 -7.43 -6.44
CA VAL A 42 8.61 -5.99 -6.45
C VAL A 42 7.67 -5.66 -7.60
N TYR A 43 6.61 -4.91 -7.32
CA TYR A 43 5.59 -4.52 -8.30
C TYR A 43 5.43 -3.01 -8.35
N LEU A 44 5.15 -2.49 -9.54
CA LEU A 44 4.66 -1.14 -9.75
C LEU A 44 3.13 -1.16 -9.59
N MET A 45 2.61 -0.31 -8.72
CA MET A 45 1.19 -0.06 -8.59
C MET A 45 0.88 1.35 -9.09
N LYS A 46 0.19 1.41 -10.23
CA LYS A 46 -0.44 2.65 -10.71
C LYS A 46 -1.67 2.93 -9.85
N ARG A 47 -1.79 4.17 -9.37
CA ARG A 47 -2.93 4.60 -8.56
C ARG A 47 -3.97 5.27 -9.46
N SER A 48 -5.25 4.89 -9.31
CA SER A 48 -6.33 5.51 -10.07
C SER A 48 -6.40 7.02 -9.78
N PRO A 49 -6.53 7.87 -10.81
CA PRO A 49 -6.70 9.30 -10.62
C PRO A 49 -8.15 9.60 -10.18
N ARG A 50 -8.50 9.34 -8.92
CA ARG A 50 -9.76 9.83 -8.34
C ARG A 50 -9.62 11.31 -8.01
N GLY A 51 -9.62 12.16 -9.04
CA GLY A 51 -9.56 13.62 -8.94
C GLY A 51 -8.19 14.25 -8.69
N LEU A 52 -7.17 13.47 -8.29
CA LEU A 52 -5.77 13.91 -8.23
C LEU A 52 -4.84 12.84 -8.82
N SER A 53 -3.82 13.30 -9.58
CA SER A 53 -2.68 12.49 -9.98
C SER A 53 -1.93 12.03 -8.72
N ARG A 54 -1.86 10.71 -8.55
CA ARG A 54 -1.20 10.08 -7.40
C ARG A 54 0.07 9.41 -7.87
N SER A 55 1.19 9.71 -7.20
CA SER A 55 2.46 9.06 -7.49
C SER A 55 2.31 7.53 -7.45
N PRO A 56 2.91 6.81 -8.41
CA PRO A 56 2.87 5.36 -8.41
C PRO A 56 3.67 4.81 -7.23
N TRP A 57 3.32 3.61 -6.76
CA TRP A 57 4.00 2.97 -5.65
C TRP A 57 4.79 1.75 -6.12
N ALA A 58 5.92 1.52 -5.46
CA ALA A 58 6.59 0.23 -5.50
C ALA A 58 6.08 -0.61 -4.31
N ILE A 59 5.59 -1.81 -4.60
CA ILE A 59 5.14 -2.78 -3.59
C ILE A 59 6.17 -3.89 -3.52
N LYS A 60 6.74 -4.13 -2.35
CA LYS A 60 7.61 -5.29 -2.07
C LYS A 60 6.79 -6.32 -1.30
N LYS A 61 6.62 -7.52 -1.85
CA LYS A 61 5.84 -8.61 -1.24
C LYS A 61 6.61 -9.93 -1.21
N ILE A 62 6.32 -10.79 -0.25
CA ILE A 62 6.89 -12.14 -0.18
C ILE A 62 6.49 -12.95 -1.40
N ASN A 63 7.45 -13.66 -2.00
CA ASN A 63 7.18 -14.57 -3.10
C ASN A 63 6.39 -15.77 -2.58
N SER A 64 5.18 -15.98 -3.10
CA SER A 64 4.32 -17.10 -2.72
C SER A 64 4.91 -18.47 -3.04
N LYS A 65 5.91 -18.53 -3.93
CA LYS A 65 6.63 -19.76 -4.28
C LYS A 65 7.67 -20.19 -3.23
N CYS A 66 7.98 -19.36 -2.23
CA CYS A 66 8.92 -19.74 -1.17
C CYS A 66 8.31 -20.74 -0.19
N ASN A 67 9.15 -21.57 0.43
CA ASN A 67 8.74 -22.49 1.49
C ASN A 67 8.22 -21.72 2.72
N ARG A 68 7.32 -22.33 3.51
CA ARG A 68 6.70 -21.66 4.68
C ARG A 68 7.73 -21.08 5.67
N SER A 69 8.80 -21.82 5.96
CA SER A 69 9.88 -21.34 6.83
C SER A 69 10.56 -20.08 6.28
N GLN A 70 10.82 -20.07 4.98
CA GLN A 70 11.38 -18.92 4.27
C GLN A 70 10.40 -17.74 4.22
N GLN A 71 9.11 -17.98 4.02
CA GLN A 71 8.09 -16.92 4.03
C GLN A 71 8.06 -16.21 5.39
N SER A 72 8.09 -16.97 6.49
CA SER A 72 8.16 -16.38 7.84
C SER A 72 9.40 -15.51 8.02
N LEU A 73 10.57 -16.04 7.65
CA LEU A 73 11.85 -15.32 7.73
C LEU A 73 11.85 -14.03 6.89
N TYR A 74 11.40 -14.09 5.64
CA TYR A 74 11.36 -12.92 4.77
C TYR A 74 10.30 -11.91 5.19
N GLY A 75 9.18 -12.38 5.76
CA GLY A 75 8.16 -11.50 6.33
C GLY A 75 8.66 -10.75 7.55
N GLU A 76 9.44 -11.41 8.42
CA GLU A 76 10.10 -10.75 9.55
C GLU A 76 11.08 -9.68 9.10
N ARG A 77 11.96 -10.00 8.15
CA ARG A 77 12.92 -9.04 7.58
C ARG A 77 12.23 -7.84 6.93
N LEU A 78 11.15 -8.06 6.16
CA LEU A 78 10.36 -6.97 5.59
C LEU A 78 9.76 -6.06 6.66
N ARG A 79 9.36 -6.62 7.80
CA ARG A 79 8.83 -5.86 8.93
C ARG A 79 9.92 -5.03 9.61
N GLU A 80 11.12 -5.59 9.77
CA GLU A 80 12.29 -4.86 10.29
C GLU A 80 12.71 -3.71 9.37
N GLU A 81 12.80 -3.97 8.06
CA GLU A 81 13.04 -2.93 7.05
C GLU A 81 12.00 -1.80 7.17
N ALA A 82 10.72 -2.15 7.29
CA ALA A 82 9.64 -1.17 7.41
C ALA A 82 9.71 -0.37 8.73
N LYS A 83 10.20 -0.95 9.82
CA LYS A 83 10.45 -0.22 11.07
C LYS A 83 11.56 0.82 10.88
N ILE A 84 12.72 0.40 10.39
CA ILE A 84 13.87 1.29 10.18
C ILE A 84 13.51 2.44 9.23
N LEU A 85 12.87 2.13 8.10
CA LEU A 85 12.55 3.13 7.09
C LEU A 85 11.43 4.08 7.52
N ARG A 86 10.55 3.68 8.45
CA ARG A 86 9.50 4.56 9.00
C ARG A 86 10.09 5.73 9.78
N ASP A 87 11.16 5.45 10.53
CA ASP A 87 11.80 6.44 11.40
C ASP A 87 12.78 7.34 10.63
N LEU A 88 13.04 7.00 9.36
CA LEU A 88 13.96 7.72 8.49
C LEU A 88 13.26 8.80 7.68
N GLN A 89 13.49 10.08 8.04
CA GLN A 89 13.00 11.25 7.30
C GLN A 89 14.16 11.97 6.63
N HIS A 90 14.33 11.73 5.32
CA HIS A 90 15.39 12.37 4.54
C HIS A 90 14.95 12.61 3.09
N PRO A 91 15.23 13.78 2.48
CA PRO A 91 14.74 14.12 1.14
C PRO A 91 15.17 13.14 0.04
N ASN A 92 16.31 12.48 0.22
CA ASN A 92 16.85 11.51 -0.76
C ASN A 92 16.55 10.05 -0.41
N ILE A 93 15.83 9.78 0.67
CA ILE A 93 15.53 8.41 1.09
C ILE A 93 14.02 8.21 1.14
N LYS A 94 13.58 7.10 0.56
CA LYS A 94 12.16 6.80 0.42
C LYS A 94 11.60 6.28 1.73
N THR A 95 10.63 7.00 2.29
CA THR A 95 9.84 6.53 3.43
C THR A 95 8.74 5.58 2.93
N PRO A 96 8.57 4.39 3.54
CA PRO A 96 7.53 3.45 3.21
C PRO A 96 6.18 4.01 3.67
N LEU A 97 5.14 3.64 2.93
CA LEU A 97 3.78 3.88 3.38
C LEU A 97 3.41 2.79 4.37
N THR A 98 3.10 3.21 5.58
CA THR A 98 2.76 2.34 6.71
C THR A 98 1.25 2.11 6.72
N GLY A 99 0.80 0.85 6.86
CA GLY A 99 -0.64 0.52 6.99
C GLY A 99 -1.17 -0.66 6.17
N PHE A 100 -0.35 -1.67 5.82
CA PHE A 100 -0.82 -2.89 5.15
C PHE A 100 -0.93 -4.06 6.12
#